data_AF-A0A831K664-F1
#
_entry.id   AF-A0A831K664-F1
#
_cell.length_a   1.000
_cell.length_b   1.000
_cell.length_c   1.000
_cell.angle_alpha   90.00
_cell.angle_beta   90.00
_cell.angle_gamma   90.00
#
_symmetry.space_group_name_H-M   'P 1'
#
loop_
_entity.id
_entity.type
_entity.pdbx_description
1 polymer ?
#
loop_
_entity_poly.entity_id
_entity_poly.type
_entity_poly.pdbx_seq_one_letter_code
_entity_poly.pdbx_strand_id
1 'polypeptide(L)' 'MKASFVDTGSIVVIATTFVVFLVALFTKGLTHDLLLEIGVFLVSVKLIIMTYKNGVHADKLEKDIKEIKELIMQK' A
#
# COMPACT_ATOMS: atom_id res chain seq x y z
N MET A 1 0.44 -14.86 8.23
CA MET A 1 1.46 -14.77 7.16
C MET A 1 2.25 -13.48 7.38
N LYS A 2 3.59 -13.47 7.45
CA LYS A 2 4.36 -12.27 7.86
C LYS A 2 4.09 -11.14 6.85
N ALA A 3 3.28 -10.15 7.22
CA ALA A 3 3.03 -8.94 6.44
C ALA A 3 4.35 -8.17 6.33
N SER A 4 5.21 -8.59 5.41
CA SER A 4 6.49 -7.98 5.11
C SER A 4 6.18 -6.65 4.45
N PHE A 5 6.22 -5.62 5.29
CA PHE A 5 5.86 -4.25 4.98
C PHE A 5 6.65 -3.79 3.75
N VAL A 6 5.91 -3.60 2.65
CA VAL A 6 6.36 -3.14 1.34
C VAL A 6 7.28 -4.13 0.61
N ASP A 7 6.69 -4.88 -0.33
CA ASP A 7 7.44 -5.60 -1.37
C ASP A 7 8.49 -4.65 -1.99
N THR A 8 9.69 -5.15 -2.26
CA THR A 8 10.79 -4.34 -2.79
C THR A 8 10.37 -3.61 -4.08
N GLY A 9 9.52 -4.23 -4.91
CA GLY A 9 8.94 -3.59 -6.08
C GLY A 9 8.02 -2.41 -5.74
N SER A 10 7.21 -2.53 -4.69
CA SER A 10 6.39 -1.40 -4.20
C SER A 10 7.26 -0.23 -3.72
N ILE A 11 8.36 -0.48 -3.02
CA ILE A 11 9.31 0.57 -2.62
C ILE A 11 9.91 1.25 -3.85
N VAL A 12 10.35 0.47 -4.84
CA VAL A 12 10.96 0.97 -6.08
C VAL A 12 9.99 1.85 -6.85
N VAL A 13 8.72 1.46 -6.96
CA VAL A 13 7.69 2.25 -7.64
C VAL A 13 7.44 3.58 -6.92
N ILE A 14 7.30 3.57 -5.59
CA ILE A 14 7.12 4.81 -4.81
C ILE A 14 8.31 5.73 -4.99
N ALA A 15 9.53 5.20 -4.83
CA ALA A 15 10.75 5.98 -4.90
C ALA A 15 10.94 6.60 -6.29
N THR A 16 10.72 5.82 -7.35
CA THR A 16 10.80 6.30 -8.73
C THR A 16 9.77 7.39 -8.99
N THR A 17 8.51 7.16 -8.57
CA THR A 17 7.43 8.14 -8.74
C THR A 17 7.72 9.43 -7.98
N PHE A 18 8.28 9.33 -6.77
CA PHE A 18 8.66 10.49 -5.95
C PHE A 18 9.80 11.29 -6.58
N VAL A 19 10.83 10.62 -7.12
CA VAL A 19 11.94 11.30 -7.81
C VAL A 19 11.44 12.02 -9.06
N VAL A 20 10.62 11.37 -9.89
CA VAL A 20 10.01 12.00 -11.08
C VAL A 20 9.14 13.20 -10.68
N PHE A 21 8.36 13.08 -9.61
CA PHE A 21 7.57 14.18 -9.06
C PHE A 21 8.43 15.39 -8.63
N LEU A 22 9.52 15.15 -7.91
CA LEU A 22 10.45 16.23 -7.53
C LEU A 22 11.05 16.91 -8.76
N VAL A 23 11.49 16.13 -9.76
CA VAL A 23 12.02 16.69 -11.02
C VAL A 23 10.96 17.53 -11.73
N ALA A 24 9.71 17.07 -11.82
CA ALA A 24 8.62 17.83 -12.41
C ALA A 24 8.37 19.16 -11.66
N LEU A 25 8.39 19.13 -10.33
CA LEU A 25 8.17 20.31 -9.49
C LEU A 25 9.25 21.39 -9.72
N PHE A 26 10.52 20.99 -9.84
CA PHE A 26 11.62 21.93 -10.08
C PHE A 26 11.72 22.41 -11.54
N THR A 27 11.21 21.63 -12.50
CA THR A 27 11.31 21.97 -13.94
C THR A 27 10.09 22.74 -14.47
N LYS A 28 8.88 22.43 -14.01
CA LYS A 28 7.63 23.07 -14.49
C LYS A 28 7.01 24.07 -13.50
N GLY A 29 7.44 24.07 -12.24
CA GLY A 29 6.83 24.90 -11.19
C GLY A 29 5.40 24.45 -10.82
N LEU A 30 4.66 25.28 -10.07
CA LEU A 30 3.28 25.03 -9.60
C LEU A 30 2.22 25.15 -10.71
N THR A 31 2.43 24.53 -11.87
CA THR A 31 1.45 24.51 -12.98
C THR A 31 0.47 23.33 -12.87
N HIS A 32 -0.60 23.33 -13.69
CA HIS A 32 -1.71 22.35 -13.61
C HIS A 32 -1.27 20.88 -13.66
N ASP A 33 -0.20 20.56 -14.39
CA ASP A 33 0.39 19.21 -14.47
C ASP A 33 0.82 18.68 -13.09
N LEU A 34 1.24 19.55 -12.17
CA LEU A 34 1.67 19.16 -10.83
C LEU A 34 0.54 18.53 -10.01
N LEU A 35 -0.70 19.01 -10.14
CA LEU A 35 -1.85 18.41 -9.46
C LEU A 35 -2.12 16.99 -9.96
N LEU A 36 -1.91 16.76 -11.26
CA LEU A 36 -2.06 15.46 -11.89
C LEU A 36 -0.97 14.49 -11.39
N GLU A 37 0.27 14.97 -11.30
CA GLU A 37 1.42 14.20 -10.78
C GLU A 37 1.31 13.91 -9.27
N ILE A 38 0.81 14.86 -8.45
CA ILE A 38 0.47 14.63 -7.03
C ILE A 38 -0.65 13.59 -6.92
N GLY A 39 -1.66 13.66 -7.79
CA GLY A 39 -2.75 12.69 -7.83
C GLY A 39 -2.25 11.25 -8.04
N VAL A 40 -1.34 11.05 -9.00
CA VAL A 40 -0.72 9.74 -9.28
C VAL A 40 0.12 9.25 -8.08
N PHE A 41 0.88 10.14 -7.44
CA PHE A 41 1.64 9.81 -6.23
C PHE A 41 0.71 9.40 -5.07
N LEU A 42 -0.35 10.16 -4.82
CA LEU A 42 -1.32 9.88 -3.75
C LEU A 42 -2.10 8.58 -4.00
N VAL A 43 -2.42 8.25 -5.25
CA VAL A 43 -3.02 6.95 -5.61
C VAL A 43 -2.06 5.82 -5.25
N SER A 44 -0.77 5.95 -5.53
CA SER A 44 0.23 4.96 -5.16
C SER A 44 0.29 4.74 -3.65
N VAL A 45 0.39 5.82 -2.87
CA VAL A 45 0.37 5.77 -1.39
C VAL A 45 -0.91 5.11 -0.87
N LYS A 46 -2.08 5.47 -1.44
CA LYS A 46 -3.37 4.88 -1.05
C LYS A 46 -3.42 3.38 -1.28
N LEU A 47 -2.92 2.90 -2.41
CA LEU A 47 -2.89 1.47 -2.75
C LEU A 47 -2.00 0.68 -1.78
N ILE A 48 -0.89 1.26 -1.34
CA ILE A 48 0.02 0.64 -0.37
C ILE A 48 -0.65 0.54 1.00
N ILE A 49 -1.27 1.63 1.48
CA ILE A 49 -2.01 1.63 2.75
C ILE A 49 -3.17 0.63 2.70
N MET A 50 -3.89 0.56 1.58
CA MET A 50 -4.99 -0.37 1.38
C MET A 50 -4.52 -1.83 1.43
N THR A 51 -3.40 -2.13 0.76
CA THR A 51 -2.79 -3.47 0.79
C THR A 51 -2.38 -3.88 2.20
N TYR A 52 -1.78 -2.96 2.97
CA TYR A 52 -1.45 -3.21 4.36
C TYR A 52 -2.70 -3.51 5.21
N LYS A 53 -3.73 -2.66 5.11
CA LYS A 53 -4.98 -2.86 5.86
C LYS A 53 -5.66 -4.19 5.49
N ASN A 54 -5.62 -4.58 4.22
CA ASN A 54 -6.13 -5.88 3.78
C ASN A 54 -5.33 -7.04 4.38
N GLY A 55 -3.99 -6.94 4.44
CA GLY A 55 -3.15 -7.95 5.07
C GLY A 55 -3.48 -8.15 6.55
N VAL A 56 -3.65 -7.05 7.30
CA VAL A 56 -4.05 -7.11 8.72
C VAL A 56 -5.43 -7.74 8.90
N HIS A 57 -6.40 -7.39 8.05
CA HIS A 57 -7.72 -8.02 8.10
C HIS A 57 -7.67 -9.51 7.73
N ALA A 58 -6.85 -9.90 6.76
CA ALA A 58 -6.68 -11.30 6.37
C ALA A 58 -6.06 -12.12 7.51
N ASP A 59 -5.03 -11.61 8.19
CA ASP A 59 -4.43 -12.28 9.36
C ASP A 59 -5.45 -12.42 10.52
N LYS A 60 -6.33 -11.42 10.72
CA LYS A 60 -7.41 -11.51 11.70
C LYS A 60 -8.42 -12.61 11.32
N LEU A 61 -8.87 -12.61 10.06
CA LEU A 61 -9.79 -13.64 9.56
C LEU A 61 -9.18 -15.05 9.66
N GLU A 62 -7.89 -15.21 9.40
CA GLU A 62 -7.20 -16.49 9.54
C GLU A 62 -7.24 -17.00 10.99
N LYS A 63 -7.07 -16.10 11.97
CA LYS A 63 -7.19 -16.43 13.41
C LYS A 63 -8.63 -16.81 13.77
N ASP A 64 -9.60 -15.99 13.36
CA ASP A 64 -11.01 -16.24 13.65
C ASP A 64 -11.46 -17.61 13.06
N ILE A 65 -11.01 -17.95 11.85
CA ILE A 65 -11.26 -19.25 11.23
C ILE A 65 -10.59 -20.40 12.00
N LYS A 66 -9.35 -20.22 12.47
CA LYS A 66 -8.67 -21.22 13.30
C LYS A 66 -9.42 -21.49 14.61
N GLU A 67 -9.84 -20.44 15.29
CA GLU A 67 -10.59 -20.54 16.54
C GLU A 67 -11.91 -21.30 16.35
N ILE A 68 -12.66 -20.97 15.30
CA ILE A 68 -13.90 -21.70 14.95
C ILE A 68 -13.61 -23.18 14.66
N LYS A 69 -12.54 -23.48 13.93
CA LYS A 69 -12.17 -24.86 13.60
C LYS A 69 -11.80 -25.67 14.85
N GLU A 70 -11.07 -25.06 15.78
CA GLU A 70 -10.71 -25.70 17.07
C GLU A 70 -11.95 -25.97 17.93
N LEU A 71 -12.91 -25.03 17.98
CA LEU A 71 -14.18 -25.22 18.70
C LEU A 71 -15.03 -26.35 18.11
N ILE A 72 -15.00 -26.53 16.79
CA ILE A 72 -15.72 -27.62 16.11
C ILE A 72 -15.03 -28.97 16.36
N MET A 73 -13.69 -29.03 16.43
CA MET A 73 -12.92 -30.26 16.65
C MET A 73 -12.89 -30.74 18.10
N GLN A 74 -13.17 -29.88 19.08
CA GLN A 74 -13.28 -30.26 20.50
C GLN A 74 -14.65 -30.84 20.89
N LYS A 75 -15.55 -31.04 19.94
CA LYS A 75 -16.89 -31.60 20.15
C LYS A 75 -17.01 -32.97 19.49
#